data_AF-A0A3M7DSI6-F1
#
_entry.id   AF-A0A3M7DSI6-F1
#
_cell.length_a   1.000
_cell.length_b   1.000
_cell.length_c   1.000
_cell.angle_alpha   90.00
_cell.angle_beta   90.00
_cell.angle_gamma   90.00
#
_symmetry.space_group_name_H-M   'P 1'
#
loop_
_entity.id
_entity.type
_entity.pdbx_description
1 polymer ?
#
loop_
_entity_poly.entity_id
_entity_poly.type
_entity_poly.pdbx_seq_one_letter_code
_entity_poly.pdbx_strand_id
1 'polypeptide(L)'
;MSTNRPEFEYYVLNFFYDDSDSCALTVFVNNVRFHIIADKDELSNRSFRAEYARLISAVRKQAGDDIPQRSSDSGIDVSHDEKGDSESKEEGESEESEVDAETELHQWMLDPLETAFRKYAPNEKARHQLTLEQWYNGPTHFYSLSASQKGLRAIELKSTTDLERRIKHLLHEIAVPKYIQNIKKPWYSAKDLTVLDGSNSPSPYHPAKVQTSQGQTYFLKLVDRDQPQPVKREIHLLDEIERRGLHNHMKCPKLEGLVTMSGGQSKIMAFLQTHIPDPIPLTTKLDADVPQDLRDRWADESETVKELLHENGIVWGDAKADNFMVDTNNDLWIIDFGGSYTEGWVDPELKDTAEGDDQGVEKIANALHDPVANVWDPDTEKSFGGNSNSDGGKEDESHSAGRKRKASEVSVEDEEGGSHSKRGRQSEQARAG
;
A
#
# COMPACT_ATOMS: atom_id res chain seq x y z
N MET A 1 17.06 6.74 -33.69
CA MET A 1 15.87 6.90 -32.83
C MET A 1 16.23 7.96 -31.80
N SER A 2 15.66 9.16 -31.95
CA SER A 2 16.02 10.30 -31.10
C SER A 2 15.46 10.05 -29.70
N THR A 3 16.35 9.84 -28.74
CA THR A 3 16.07 9.86 -27.30
C THR A 3 15.71 11.30 -26.91
N ASN A 4 14.53 11.79 -27.31
CA ASN A 4 14.01 13.04 -26.78
C ASN A 4 13.49 12.75 -25.38
N ARG A 5 14.28 13.11 -24.35
CA ARG A 5 13.71 13.28 -23.02
C ARG A 5 12.54 14.26 -23.13
N PRO A 6 11.40 14.02 -22.44
CA PRO A 6 10.32 14.98 -22.40
C PRO A 6 10.87 16.31 -21.88
N GLU A 7 10.51 17.41 -22.53
CA GLU A 7 11.02 18.73 -22.18
C GLU A 7 10.55 19.20 -20.79
N PHE A 8 9.42 18.65 -20.34
CA PHE A 8 8.85 18.87 -19.02
C PHE A 8 8.70 17.53 -18.31
N GLU A 9 9.18 17.46 -17.08
CA GLU A 9 8.80 16.41 -16.15
C GLU A 9 7.42 16.74 -15.57
N TYR A 10 6.57 15.74 -15.45
CA TYR A 10 5.22 15.87 -14.88
C TYR A 10 4.98 14.76 -13.87
N TYR A 11 4.13 15.05 -12.90
CA TYR A 11 3.71 14.11 -11.88
C TYR A 11 2.19 13.98 -11.89
N VAL A 12 1.66 12.77 -11.96
CA VAL A 12 0.21 12.53 -11.93
C VAL A 12 -0.29 12.69 -10.50
N LEU A 13 -1.26 13.59 -10.31
CA LEU A 13 -1.91 13.83 -9.02
C LEU A 13 -3.26 13.11 -8.90
N ASN A 14 -3.91 12.85 -10.03
CA ASN A 14 -5.17 12.14 -10.11
C ASN A 14 -5.48 11.79 -11.57
N PHE A 15 -6.01 10.60 -11.81
CA PHE A 15 -6.56 10.19 -13.09
C PHE A 15 -7.85 9.41 -12.86
N PHE A 16 -8.86 9.65 -13.68
CA PHE A 16 -10.11 8.88 -13.66
C PHE A 16 -10.78 8.93 -15.02
N TYR A 17 -11.62 7.94 -15.28
CA TYR A 17 -12.50 7.86 -16.43
C TYR A 17 -13.89 7.41 -15.99
N ASP A 18 -14.91 7.77 -16.77
CA ASP A 18 -16.30 7.37 -16.54
C ASP A 18 -16.79 6.38 -17.60
N ASP A 19 -17.98 5.81 -17.42
CA ASP A 19 -18.61 4.84 -18.32
C ASP A 19 -18.92 5.40 -19.72
N SER A 20 -18.82 6.71 -19.92
CA SER A 20 -19.11 7.38 -21.19
C SER A 20 -17.85 7.57 -22.06
N ASP A 21 -16.72 6.99 -21.66
CA ASP A 21 -15.40 7.23 -22.23
C ASP A 21 -15.00 8.71 -22.14
N SER A 22 -15.35 9.38 -21.05
CA SER A 22 -14.77 10.68 -20.70
C SER A 22 -13.74 10.47 -19.59
N CYS A 23 -12.56 11.05 -19.75
CA CYS A 23 -11.50 10.95 -18.75
C CYS A 23 -10.93 12.31 -18.37
N ALA A 24 -10.39 12.41 -17.16
CA ALA A 24 -9.68 13.59 -16.72
C ALA A 24 -8.39 13.25 -16.01
N LEU A 25 -7.36 14.00 -16.36
CA LEU A 25 -6.00 13.88 -15.86
C LEU A 25 -5.62 15.16 -15.12
N THR A 26 -5.12 15.02 -13.90
CA THR A 26 -4.56 16.13 -13.13
C THR A 26 -3.07 15.90 -12.96
N VAL A 27 -2.24 16.80 -13.48
CA VAL A 27 -0.77 16.73 -13.36
C VAL A 27 -0.20 17.94 -12.64
N PHE A 28 0.96 17.73 -12.05
CA PHE A 28 1.81 18.74 -11.45
C PHE A 28 3.06 18.92 -12.31
N VAL A 29 3.29 20.14 -12.80
CA VAL A 29 4.44 20.50 -13.63
C VAL A 29 5.06 21.76 -13.04
N ASN A 30 6.34 21.71 -12.63
CA ASN A 30 7.08 22.84 -12.08
C ASN A 30 6.27 23.69 -11.09
N ASN A 31 5.69 23.07 -10.05
CA ASN A 31 4.86 23.72 -9.04
C ASN A 31 3.52 24.31 -9.50
N VAL A 32 2.99 23.85 -10.64
CA VAL A 32 1.71 24.30 -11.19
C VAL A 32 0.84 23.10 -11.56
N ARG A 33 -0.45 23.18 -11.25
CA ARG A 33 -1.41 22.12 -11.54
C ARG A 33 -2.10 22.36 -12.88
N PHE A 34 -2.24 21.31 -13.66
CA PHE A 34 -3.03 21.29 -14.89
C PHE A 34 -4.08 20.20 -14.78
N HIS A 35 -5.31 20.52 -15.09
CA HIS A 35 -6.42 19.57 -15.15
C HIS A 35 -6.94 19.52 -16.57
N ILE A 36 -6.80 18.36 -17.21
CA ILE A 36 -7.08 18.13 -18.62
C ILE A 36 -8.25 17.16 -18.70
N ILE A 37 -9.26 17.54 -19.47
CA ILE A 37 -10.44 16.71 -19.75
C ILE A 37 -10.37 16.25 -21.20
N ALA A 38 -10.61 14.97 -21.44
CA ALA A 38 -10.84 14.42 -22.76
C ALA A 38 -12.24 13.83 -22.80
N ASP A 39 -13.04 14.31 -23.75
CA ASP A 39 -14.40 13.84 -24.00
C ASP A 39 -14.50 13.43 -25.47
N LYS A 40 -14.98 12.21 -25.71
CA LYS A 40 -15.18 11.62 -27.03
C LYS A 40 -16.01 12.50 -27.97
N ASP A 41 -16.98 13.23 -27.43
CA ASP A 41 -17.87 14.10 -28.21
C ASP A 41 -17.16 15.38 -28.67
N GLU A 42 -16.14 15.85 -27.94
CA GLU A 42 -15.30 17.00 -28.32
C GLU A 42 -14.23 16.64 -29.38
N LEU A 43 -14.00 15.35 -29.61
CA LEU A 43 -13.11 14.82 -30.65
C LEU A 43 -13.85 14.67 -31.99
N SER A 44 -14.00 15.77 -32.72
CA SER A 44 -14.73 15.79 -34.01
C SER A 44 -14.01 15.04 -35.15
N ASN A 45 -12.69 14.90 -35.06
CA ASN A 45 -11.89 14.21 -36.07
C ASN A 45 -11.90 12.68 -35.83
N ARG A 46 -12.31 11.93 -36.86
CA ARG A 46 -12.42 10.45 -36.79
C ARG A 46 -11.12 9.74 -36.39
N SER A 47 -9.97 10.23 -36.84
CA SER A 47 -8.67 9.61 -36.54
C SER A 47 -8.34 9.72 -35.06
N PHE A 48 -8.41 10.93 -34.51
CA PHE A 48 -8.16 11.18 -33.08
C PHE A 48 -9.20 10.51 -32.19
N ARG A 49 -10.46 10.45 -32.63
CA ARG A 49 -11.50 9.71 -31.91
C ARG A 49 -11.20 8.20 -31.85
N ALA A 50 -10.73 7.62 -32.95
CA ALA A 50 -10.37 6.20 -32.99
C ALA A 50 -9.12 5.90 -32.14
N GLU A 51 -8.13 6.80 -32.17
CA GLU A 51 -6.94 6.72 -31.34
C GLU A 51 -7.28 6.83 -29.85
N TYR A 52 -8.07 7.83 -29.46
CA TYR A 52 -8.56 7.97 -28.08
C TYR A 52 -9.34 6.74 -27.62
N ALA A 53 -10.25 6.22 -28.45
CA ALA A 53 -11.01 5.01 -28.14
C ALA A 53 -10.10 3.78 -27.94
N ARG A 54 -9.01 3.66 -28.71
CA ARG A 54 -8.01 2.60 -28.50
C ARG A 54 -7.31 2.76 -27.15
N LEU A 55 -6.84 3.97 -26.85
CA LEU A 55 -6.09 4.26 -25.62
C LEU A 55 -6.95 4.02 -24.37
N ILE A 56 -8.17 4.56 -24.32
CA ILE A 56 -9.05 4.38 -23.16
C ILE A 56 -9.50 2.92 -22.99
N SER A 57 -9.70 2.18 -24.08
CA SER A 57 -10.01 0.75 -24.03
C SER A 57 -8.82 -0.06 -23.51
N ALA A 58 -7.58 0.29 -23.87
CA ALA A 58 -6.39 -0.36 -23.32
C ALA A 58 -6.29 -0.16 -21.79
N VAL A 59 -6.56 1.07 -21.32
CA VAL A 59 -6.62 1.39 -19.88
C VAL A 59 -7.67 0.56 -19.15
N ARG A 60 -8.91 0.48 -19.67
CA ARG A 60 -9.98 -0.34 -19.08
C ARG A 60 -9.63 -1.82 -19.03
N LYS A 61 -9.07 -2.33 -20.13
CA LYS A 61 -8.64 -3.73 -20.21
C LYS A 61 -7.58 -4.03 -19.14
N GLN A 62 -6.61 -3.12 -18.96
CA GLN A 62 -5.58 -3.25 -17.94
C GLN A 62 -6.15 -3.17 -16.52
N ALA A 63 -7.18 -2.34 -16.30
CA ALA A 63 -7.88 -2.24 -15.02
C ALA A 63 -8.77 -3.47 -14.71
N GLY A 64 -8.98 -4.37 -15.67
CA GLY A 64 -9.86 -5.54 -15.52
C GLY A 64 -11.34 -5.25 -15.71
N ASP A 65 -11.70 -4.07 -16.22
CA ASP A 65 -13.10 -3.64 -16.42
C ASP A 65 -13.79 -4.39 -17.58
N ASP A 66 -13.01 -4.97 -18.51
CA ASP A 66 -13.50 -5.63 -19.73
C ASP A 66 -13.80 -7.14 -19.56
N ILE A 67 -13.87 -7.68 -18.35
CA ILE A 67 -14.30 -9.09 -18.14
C ILE A 67 -15.78 -9.20 -18.53
N PRO A 68 -16.15 -9.94 -19.59
CA PRO A 68 -17.56 -10.17 -19.89
C PRO A 68 -18.14 -10.98 -18.73
N GLN A 69 -19.13 -10.42 -18.04
CA GLN A 69 -20.02 -11.22 -17.21
C GLN A 69 -20.57 -12.34 -18.09
N ARG A 70 -20.05 -13.57 -17.92
CA ARG A 70 -20.76 -14.76 -18.36
C ARG A 70 -22.11 -14.70 -17.68
N SER A 71 -23.14 -14.44 -18.47
CA SER A 71 -24.52 -14.55 -18.02
C SER A 71 -24.68 -15.91 -17.38
N SER A 72 -24.82 -15.91 -16.05
CA SER A 72 -25.42 -16.98 -15.29
C SER A 72 -26.87 -17.11 -15.76
N ASP A 73 -27.08 -17.72 -16.92
CA ASP A 73 -28.37 -18.31 -17.24
C ASP A 73 -28.35 -19.73 -16.68
N SER A 74 -28.89 -19.86 -15.48
CA SER A 74 -29.16 -21.11 -14.82
C SER A 74 -30.27 -21.85 -15.58
N GLY A 75 -29.88 -22.58 -16.63
CA GLY A 75 -30.71 -23.58 -17.28
C GLY A 75 -30.21 -24.98 -16.92
N ILE A 76 -30.82 -25.57 -15.89
CA ILE A 76 -30.72 -27.01 -15.61
C ILE A 76 -31.23 -27.77 -16.85
N ASP A 77 -30.40 -28.61 -17.46
CA ASP A 77 -30.86 -29.90 -17.96
C ASP A 77 -29.75 -30.96 -17.89
N VAL A 78 -30.15 -32.16 -17.51
CA VAL A 78 -29.33 -33.30 -17.16
C VAL A 78 -29.36 -34.27 -18.34
N SER A 79 -28.23 -34.48 -19.04
CA SER A 79 -27.96 -35.77 -19.71
C SER A 79 -26.52 -35.92 -20.23
N HIS A 80 -25.89 -36.97 -19.70
CA HIS A 80 -24.97 -37.94 -20.32
C HIS A 80 -23.96 -37.53 -21.42
N ASP A 81 -22.69 -37.90 -21.13
CA ASP A 81 -21.60 -38.37 -21.99
C ASP A 81 -21.40 -37.77 -23.39
N GLU A 82 -20.22 -37.18 -23.63
CA GLU A 82 -19.12 -37.86 -24.32
C GLU A 82 -17.85 -36.97 -24.38
N LYS A 83 -16.71 -37.67 -24.52
CA LYS A 83 -15.34 -37.16 -24.59
C LYS A 83 -15.12 -36.14 -25.72
N GLY A 84 -14.28 -35.14 -25.45
CA GLY A 84 -13.68 -34.29 -26.49
C GLY A 84 -12.51 -33.49 -25.94
N ASP A 85 -11.30 -33.84 -26.40
CA ASP A 85 -10.08 -33.05 -26.24
C ASP A 85 -10.27 -31.61 -26.74
N SER A 86 -9.86 -30.62 -25.95
CA SER A 86 -9.48 -29.30 -26.49
C SER A 86 -8.51 -28.60 -25.55
N GLU A 87 -7.24 -28.68 -25.93
CA GLU A 87 -6.11 -27.75 -25.72
C GLU A 87 -6.41 -26.51 -24.85
N SER A 88 -5.77 -26.47 -23.68
CA SER A 88 -5.52 -25.24 -22.93
C SER A 88 -4.51 -24.39 -23.70
N LYS A 89 -4.98 -23.27 -24.27
CA LYS A 89 -4.09 -22.24 -24.79
C LYS A 89 -3.43 -21.53 -23.62
N GLU A 90 -2.12 -21.73 -23.51
CA GLU A 90 -1.18 -20.91 -22.79
C GLU A 90 -1.30 -19.46 -23.28
N GLU A 91 -1.73 -18.55 -22.41
CA GLU A 91 -1.51 -17.11 -22.60
C GLU A 91 -0.16 -16.80 -21.98
N GLY A 92 0.88 -16.84 -22.82
CA GLY A 92 2.21 -16.38 -22.45
C GLY A 92 2.19 -14.86 -22.31
N GLU A 93 2.45 -14.38 -21.10
CA GLU A 93 2.78 -12.99 -20.83
C GLU A 93 4.18 -12.73 -21.42
N SER A 94 4.22 -12.03 -22.55
CA SER A 94 5.46 -11.56 -23.13
C SER A 94 5.89 -10.27 -22.43
N GLU A 95 6.88 -10.39 -21.55
CA GLU A 95 7.68 -9.27 -21.06
C GLU A 95 8.52 -8.66 -22.19
N GLU A 96 7.89 -7.81 -23.00
CA GLU A 96 8.58 -6.62 -23.51
C GLU A 96 8.14 -5.47 -22.60
N SER A 97 8.97 -4.45 -22.40
CA SER A 97 8.68 -3.31 -21.53
C SER A 97 7.49 -2.48 -22.05
N GLU A 98 6.28 -3.02 -21.94
CA GLU A 98 5.03 -2.42 -22.35
C GLU A 98 4.86 -1.15 -21.52
N VAL A 99 4.85 -0.01 -22.20
CA VAL A 99 4.46 1.25 -21.58
C VAL A 99 3.04 1.05 -21.09
N ASP A 100 2.86 1.09 -19.77
CA ASP A 100 1.57 1.02 -19.09
C ASP A 100 0.50 1.86 -19.84
N ALA A 101 -0.69 1.28 -20.06
CA ALA A 101 -1.71 1.87 -20.92
C ALA A 101 -2.17 3.26 -20.41
N GLU A 102 -2.17 3.45 -19.09
CA GLU A 102 -2.45 4.76 -18.50
C GLU A 102 -1.37 5.77 -18.90
N THR A 103 -0.10 5.39 -18.80
CA THR A 103 1.03 6.21 -19.23
C THR A 103 0.94 6.59 -20.71
N GLU A 104 0.55 5.67 -21.61
CA GLU A 104 0.34 5.99 -23.03
C GLU A 104 -0.77 7.03 -23.21
N LEU A 105 -1.91 6.86 -22.54
CA LEU A 105 -3.03 7.80 -22.59
C LEU A 105 -2.65 9.16 -21.99
N HIS A 106 -1.93 9.18 -20.86
CA HIS A 106 -1.45 10.42 -20.23
C HIS A 106 -0.57 11.21 -21.18
N GLN A 107 0.38 10.56 -21.86
CA GLN A 107 1.25 11.21 -22.84
C GLN A 107 0.43 11.80 -24.00
N TRP A 108 -0.54 11.06 -24.52
CA TRP A 108 -1.45 11.54 -25.56
C TRP A 108 -2.25 12.77 -25.11
N MET A 109 -2.74 12.79 -23.86
CA MET A 109 -3.47 13.93 -23.30
C MET A 109 -2.60 15.16 -23.09
N LEU A 110 -1.31 14.98 -22.82
CA LEU A 110 -0.36 16.06 -22.50
C LEU A 110 0.35 16.64 -23.73
N ASP A 111 0.40 15.92 -24.85
CA ASP A 111 1.03 16.38 -26.10
C ASP A 111 0.64 17.81 -26.53
N PRO A 112 -0.64 18.24 -26.51
CA PRO A 112 -1.01 19.59 -26.93
C PRO A 112 -0.73 20.68 -25.89
N LEU A 113 -0.17 20.36 -24.71
CA LEU A 113 -0.02 21.29 -23.57
C LEU A 113 1.36 21.97 -23.51
N GLU A 114 2.30 21.67 -24.41
CA GLU A 114 3.67 22.22 -24.36
C GLU A 114 3.69 23.77 -24.25
N THR A 115 2.85 24.45 -25.06
CA THR A 115 2.75 25.91 -25.01
C THR A 115 2.20 26.41 -23.67
N ALA A 116 1.25 25.68 -23.07
CA ALA A 116 0.71 26.00 -21.76
C ALA A 116 1.75 25.80 -20.65
N PHE A 117 2.54 24.72 -20.70
CA PHE A 117 3.63 24.45 -19.75
C PHE A 117 4.69 25.55 -19.82
N ARG A 118 5.15 25.93 -21.01
CA ARG A 118 6.09 27.06 -21.17
C ARG A 118 5.55 28.37 -20.59
N LYS A 119 4.26 28.64 -20.79
CA LYS A 119 3.61 29.88 -20.34
C LYS A 119 3.43 29.92 -18.83
N TYR A 120 2.90 28.84 -18.25
CA TYR A 120 2.41 28.86 -16.87
C TYR A 120 3.34 28.15 -15.88
N ALA A 121 4.14 27.19 -16.34
CA ALA A 121 5.01 26.34 -15.52
C ALA A 121 6.49 26.40 -15.97
N PRO A 122 7.11 27.59 -16.07
CA PRO A 122 8.53 27.69 -16.42
C PRO A 122 9.42 27.06 -15.34
N ASN A 123 10.62 26.61 -15.71
CA ASN A 123 11.57 25.93 -14.81
C ASN A 123 11.94 26.74 -13.56
N GLU A 124 11.81 28.07 -13.58
CA GLU A 124 12.00 28.92 -12.40
C GLU A 124 11.00 28.62 -11.29
N LYS A 125 9.76 28.24 -11.63
CA LYS A 125 8.74 27.89 -10.62
C LYS A 125 9.11 26.63 -9.84
N ALA A 126 9.77 25.66 -10.47
CA ALA A 126 10.24 24.45 -9.79
C ALA A 126 11.25 24.73 -8.67
N ARG A 127 11.96 25.86 -8.72
CA ARG A 127 12.95 26.25 -7.71
C ARG A 127 12.32 26.82 -6.44
N HIS A 128 11.04 27.18 -6.48
CA HIS A 128 10.34 27.74 -5.33
C HIS A 128 9.87 26.61 -4.42
N GLN A 129 10.29 26.63 -3.16
CA GLN A 129 9.73 25.71 -2.17
C GLN A 129 8.30 26.15 -1.83
N LEU A 130 7.39 25.18 -1.82
CA LEU A 130 6.00 25.39 -1.44
C LEU A 130 5.81 24.95 0.00
N THR A 131 4.94 25.67 0.72
CA THR A 131 4.34 25.09 1.92
C THR A 131 3.37 23.97 1.52
N LEU A 132 3.06 23.06 2.44
CA LEU A 132 2.11 21.98 2.20
C LEU A 132 0.73 22.54 1.82
N GLU A 133 0.31 23.64 2.46
CA GLU A 133 -0.91 24.36 2.08
C GLU A 133 -0.86 24.89 0.63
N GLN A 134 0.26 25.51 0.23
CA GLN A 134 0.43 26.03 -1.13
C GLN A 134 0.49 24.92 -2.18
N TRP A 135 1.07 23.76 -1.86
CA TRP A 135 1.13 22.61 -2.76
C TRP A 135 -0.28 22.11 -3.13
N TYR A 136 -1.17 22.02 -2.14
CA TYR A 136 -2.55 21.57 -2.38
C TYR A 136 -3.46 22.68 -2.93
N ASN A 137 -3.34 23.91 -2.44
CA ASN A 137 -4.19 25.04 -2.85
C ASN A 137 -3.60 25.87 -4.01
N GLY A 138 -2.56 25.36 -4.66
CA GLY A 138 -1.88 26.03 -5.76
C GLY A 138 -2.79 26.30 -6.97
N PRO A 139 -2.41 27.25 -7.84
CA PRO A 139 -3.20 27.58 -9.03
C PRO A 139 -3.35 26.36 -9.93
N THR A 140 -4.57 26.17 -10.44
CA THR A 140 -4.89 25.09 -11.40
C THR A 140 -5.37 25.70 -12.71
N HIS A 141 -4.76 25.28 -13.82
CA HIS A 141 -5.21 25.61 -15.16
C HIS A 141 -6.03 24.45 -15.73
N PHE A 142 -7.22 24.76 -16.25
CA PHE A 142 -8.17 23.77 -16.75
C PHE A 142 -8.16 23.76 -18.27
N TYR A 143 -8.20 22.57 -18.87
CA TYR A 143 -8.19 22.39 -20.31
C TYR A 143 -9.19 21.33 -20.74
N SER A 144 -9.80 21.53 -21.91
CA SER A 144 -10.50 20.47 -22.65
C SER A 144 -9.76 20.15 -23.93
N LEU A 145 -9.64 18.85 -24.26
CA LEU A 145 -9.05 18.41 -25.50
C LEU A 145 -10.07 18.43 -26.64
N SER A 146 -9.71 19.07 -27.74
CA SER A 146 -10.50 19.10 -28.95
C SER A 146 -9.65 18.72 -30.15
N ALA A 147 -10.19 17.87 -31.02
CA ALA A 147 -9.53 17.44 -32.24
C ALA A 147 -10.21 18.06 -33.47
N SER A 148 -9.38 18.63 -34.36
CA SER A 148 -9.82 19.17 -35.65
C SER A 148 -8.98 18.60 -36.80
N GLN A 149 -9.21 19.04 -38.04
CA GLN A 149 -8.32 18.70 -39.16
C GLN A 149 -6.87 19.16 -38.95
N LYS A 150 -6.65 20.15 -38.06
CA LYS A 150 -5.34 20.75 -37.80
C LYS A 150 -4.56 20.08 -36.65
N GLY A 151 -5.04 18.93 -36.15
CA GLY A 151 -4.45 18.21 -35.03
C GLY A 151 -5.27 18.27 -33.74
N LEU A 152 -4.75 17.60 -32.71
CA LEU A 152 -5.21 17.66 -31.33
C LEU A 152 -4.80 19.00 -30.70
N ARG A 153 -5.70 19.60 -29.90
CA ARG A 153 -5.48 20.90 -29.26
C ARG A 153 -6.07 20.92 -27.87
N ALA A 154 -5.43 21.63 -26.97
CA ALA A 154 -5.96 21.92 -25.65
C ALA A 154 -6.58 23.33 -25.62
N ILE A 155 -7.85 23.41 -25.24
CA ILE A 155 -8.62 24.64 -25.11
C ILE A 155 -8.65 25.01 -23.63
N GLU A 156 -8.05 26.15 -23.27
CA GLU A 156 -8.06 26.64 -21.88
C GLU A 156 -9.51 26.98 -21.47
N LEU A 157 -9.93 26.40 -20.36
CA LEU A 157 -11.24 26.61 -19.76
C LEU A 157 -11.15 27.69 -18.69
N LYS A 158 -12.26 28.44 -18.52
CA LYS A 158 -12.40 29.29 -17.34
C LYS A 158 -12.66 28.42 -16.11
N SER A 159 -12.05 28.78 -14.99
CA SER A 159 -12.35 28.15 -13.72
C SER A 159 -13.84 28.25 -13.42
N THR A 160 -14.44 27.14 -13.00
CA THR A 160 -15.82 27.06 -12.53
C THR A 160 -15.82 26.48 -11.13
N THR A 161 -16.89 26.73 -10.37
CA THR A 161 -17.07 26.16 -9.02
C THR A 161 -17.00 24.64 -9.01
N ASP A 162 -17.39 24.00 -10.11
CA ASP A 162 -17.40 22.54 -10.23
C ASP A 162 -15.99 21.99 -10.43
N LEU A 163 -15.20 22.66 -11.26
CA LEU A 163 -13.79 22.32 -11.49
C LEU A 163 -12.96 22.55 -10.24
N GLU A 164 -13.13 23.69 -9.57
CA GLU A 164 -12.46 23.98 -8.29
C GLU A 164 -12.82 22.95 -7.21
N ARG A 165 -14.10 22.55 -7.17
CA ARG A 165 -14.56 21.51 -6.26
C ARG A 165 -13.87 20.18 -6.55
N ARG A 166 -13.70 19.77 -7.81
CA ARG A 166 -12.96 18.53 -8.17
C ARG A 166 -11.53 18.56 -7.65
N ILE A 167 -10.80 19.66 -7.83
CA ILE A 167 -9.43 19.81 -7.31
C ILE A 167 -9.41 19.74 -5.79
N LYS A 168 -10.40 20.33 -5.12
CA LYS A 168 -10.50 20.25 -3.65
C LYS A 168 -10.76 18.83 -3.15
N HIS A 169 -11.31 17.92 -3.96
CA HIS A 169 -11.49 16.52 -3.54
C HIS A 169 -10.17 15.74 -3.44
N LEU A 170 -9.08 16.25 -4.04
CA LEU A 170 -7.73 15.70 -3.89
C LEU A 170 -7.15 15.92 -2.48
N LEU A 171 -7.77 16.80 -1.69
CA LEU A 171 -7.44 17.01 -0.29
C LEU A 171 -8.18 16.00 0.57
N HIS A 172 -7.44 15.03 1.11
CA HIS A 172 -7.99 14.07 2.05
C HIS A 172 -7.88 14.60 3.48
N GLU A 173 -9.02 14.61 4.18
CA GLU A 173 -9.09 14.92 5.60
C GLU A 173 -10.01 13.90 6.28
N ILE A 174 -9.60 13.42 7.45
CA ILE A 174 -10.42 12.54 8.29
C ILE A 174 -10.70 13.20 9.64
N ALA A 175 -11.88 12.92 10.19
CA ALA A 175 -12.19 13.28 11.56
C ALA A 175 -11.45 12.36 12.54
N VAL A 176 -10.83 12.95 13.56
CA VAL A 176 -10.11 12.20 14.59
C VAL A 176 -10.88 12.16 15.91
N PRO A 177 -10.98 11.00 16.57
CA PRO A 177 -11.64 10.86 17.86
C PRO A 177 -10.85 11.50 19.00
N LYS A 178 -11.51 11.75 20.14
CA LYS A 178 -10.91 12.43 21.30
C LYS A 178 -9.62 11.78 21.81
N TYR A 179 -9.49 10.46 21.73
CA TYR A 179 -8.27 9.79 22.20
C TYR A 179 -7.04 10.19 21.37
N ILE A 180 -7.18 10.37 20.06
CA ILE A 180 -6.12 10.89 19.18
C ILE A 180 -5.88 12.38 19.48
N GLN A 181 -6.93 13.17 19.67
CA GLN A 181 -6.81 14.59 19.99
C GLN A 181 -6.02 14.84 21.30
N ASN A 182 -6.08 13.87 22.22
CA ASN A 182 -5.43 13.95 23.52
C ASN A 182 -3.97 13.47 23.54
N ILE A 183 -3.48 12.88 22.44
CA ILE A 183 -2.08 12.49 22.27
C ILE A 183 -1.19 13.71 22.46
N LYS A 184 -0.11 13.56 23.25
CA LYS A 184 0.79 14.66 23.62
C LYS A 184 1.83 14.93 22.53
N LYS A 185 1.35 15.24 21.33
CA LYS A 185 2.17 15.60 20.17
C LYS A 185 1.79 16.96 19.61
N PRO A 186 2.73 17.68 18.97
CA PRO A 186 2.44 18.94 18.33
C PRO A 186 1.39 18.81 17.22
N TRP A 187 0.61 19.87 17.04
CA TRP A 187 -0.29 20.04 15.93
C TRP A 187 0.30 21.09 14.99
N TYR A 188 0.62 20.69 13.77
CA TYR A 188 1.17 21.54 12.73
C TYR A 188 0.05 22.03 11.80
N SER A 189 0.15 23.29 11.39
CA SER A 189 -0.63 23.79 10.25
C SER A 189 0.14 23.49 8.96
N ALA A 190 -0.56 23.09 7.90
CA ALA A 190 0.03 22.83 6.60
C ALA A 190 0.79 24.04 6.02
N LYS A 191 0.43 25.26 6.44
CA LYS A 191 1.14 26.48 6.05
C LYS A 191 2.53 26.63 6.68
N ASP A 192 2.78 25.93 7.79
CA ASP A 192 4.04 26.01 8.56
C ASP A 192 5.02 24.87 8.21
N LEU A 193 4.65 24.03 7.25
CA LEU A 193 5.44 22.91 6.75
C LEU A 193 5.84 23.16 5.30
N THR A 194 7.15 23.20 5.04
CA THR A 194 7.70 23.30 3.67
C THR A 194 7.85 21.91 3.08
N VAL A 195 7.35 21.70 1.85
CA VAL A 195 7.55 20.44 1.11
C VAL A 195 8.99 20.40 0.60
N LEU A 196 9.72 19.35 0.97
CA LEU A 196 11.08 19.11 0.50
C LEU A 196 11.11 18.10 -0.65
N ASP A 197 10.24 17.10 -0.60
CA ASP A 197 10.21 16.01 -1.58
C ASP A 197 8.83 15.34 -1.65
N GLY A 198 8.57 14.65 -2.76
CA GLY A 198 7.36 13.87 -2.99
C GLY A 198 7.63 12.41 -3.33
N SER A 199 6.57 11.60 -3.37
CA SER A 199 6.62 10.18 -3.68
C SER A 199 5.52 9.82 -4.68
N ASN A 200 5.81 8.89 -5.60
CA ASN A 200 4.81 8.23 -6.45
C ASN A 200 4.26 6.94 -5.82
N SER A 201 4.76 6.54 -4.65
CA SER A 201 4.34 5.34 -3.93
C SER A 201 3.83 5.69 -2.53
N PRO A 202 2.58 5.33 -2.18
CA PRO A 202 1.57 4.82 -3.10
C PRO A 202 1.17 5.88 -4.15
N SER A 203 0.69 5.43 -5.31
CA SER A 203 0.14 6.33 -6.33
C SER A 203 -1.14 7.00 -5.79
N PRO A 204 -1.44 8.26 -6.16
CA PRO A 204 -0.73 9.16 -7.07
C PRO A 204 0.41 9.95 -6.40
N TYR A 205 1.12 10.78 -7.18
CA TYR A 205 2.21 11.60 -6.64
C TYR A 205 1.74 12.55 -5.54
N HIS A 206 2.47 12.57 -4.43
CA HIS A 206 2.09 13.35 -3.26
C HIS A 206 3.31 13.80 -2.43
N PRO A 207 3.20 14.85 -1.59
CA PRO A 207 4.27 15.25 -0.69
C PRO A 207 4.56 14.14 0.33
N ALA A 208 5.83 13.78 0.49
CA ALA A 208 6.26 12.70 1.39
C ALA A 208 7.28 13.17 2.44
N LYS A 209 7.99 14.28 2.17
CA LYS A 209 8.99 14.84 3.07
C LYS A 209 8.75 16.32 3.30
N VAL A 210 8.71 16.72 4.58
CA VAL A 210 8.44 18.11 4.97
C VAL A 210 9.43 18.62 6.01
N GLN A 211 9.57 19.94 6.06
CA GLN A 211 10.41 20.63 7.03
C GLN A 211 9.62 21.70 7.79
N THR A 212 9.85 21.81 9.10
CA THR A 212 9.30 22.92 9.89
C THR A 212 10.10 24.20 9.69
N SER A 213 9.55 25.34 10.11
CA SER A 213 10.28 26.62 10.13
C SER A 213 11.53 26.62 11.02
N GLN A 214 11.67 25.66 11.94
CA GLN A 214 12.86 25.45 12.76
C GLN A 214 13.92 24.55 12.10
N GLY A 215 13.66 24.06 10.88
CA GLY A 215 14.59 23.20 10.14
C GLY A 215 14.45 21.71 10.42
N GLN A 216 13.51 21.29 11.28
CA GLN A 216 13.31 19.88 11.59
C GLN A 216 12.59 19.18 10.43
N THR A 217 13.12 18.04 10.00
CA THR A 217 12.61 17.27 8.86
C THR A 217 11.82 16.05 9.34
N TYR A 218 10.73 15.74 8.64
CA TYR A 218 9.83 14.63 8.93
C TYR A 218 9.36 13.93 7.66
N PHE A 219 8.97 12.66 7.81
CA PHE A 219 8.16 11.96 6.82
C PHE A 219 6.69 12.37 7.01
N LEU A 220 6.00 12.69 5.92
CA LEU A 220 4.60 13.09 5.91
C LEU A 220 3.76 11.90 5.43
N LYS A 221 3.01 11.27 6.35
CA LYS A 221 2.06 10.21 5.99
C LYS A 221 0.66 10.80 5.85
N LEU A 222 0.16 10.84 4.61
CA LEU A 222 -1.17 11.37 4.28
C LEU A 222 -2.25 10.41 4.78
N VAL A 223 -3.42 10.97 5.10
CA VAL A 223 -4.57 10.15 5.47
C VAL A 223 -5.34 9.68 4.25
N ASP A 224 -5.81 8.44 4.31
CA ASP A 224 -6.83 7.93 3.40
C ASP A 224 -8.22 8.17 4.00
N ARG A 225 -9.07 8.91 3.27
CA ARG A 225 -10.44 9.20 3.70
C ARG A 225 -11.34 7.96 3.60
N ASP A 226 -11.04 7.08 2.66
CA ASP A 226 -11.83 5.88 2.39
C ASP A 226 -11.41 4.74 3.34
N GLN A 227 -10.19 4.84 3.91
CA GLN A 227 -9.68 3.95 4.96
C GLN A 227 -9.30 4.67 6.26
N PRO A 228 -10.27 5.27 6.98
CA PRO A 228 -9.97 6.06 8.17
C PRO A 228 -9.61 5.22 9.40
N GLN A 229 -9.91 3.91 9.43
CA GLN A 229 -9.61 3.05 10.58
C GLN A 229 -8.13 2.64 10.63
N PRO A 230 -7.49 2.19 9.53
CA PRO A 230 -6.06 1.94 9.52
C PRO A 230 -5.23 3.15 9.97
N VAL A 231 -5.55 4.34 9.46
CA VAL A 231 -4.87 5.59 9.87
C VAL A 231 -4.96 5.83 11.39
N LYS A 232 -6.15 5.64 11.97
CA LYS A 232 -6.35 5.84 13.42
C LYS A 232 -5.65 4.78 14.26
N ARG A 233 -5.58 3.55 13.75
CA ARG A 233 -4.86 2.43 14.36
C ARG A 233 -3.37 2.70 14.37
N GLU A 234 -2.79 3.12 13.25
CA GLU A 234 -1.37 3.44 13.15
C GLU A 234 -0.97 4.55 14.12
N ILE A 235 -1.70 5.68 14.13
CA ILE A 235 -1.44 6.79 15.07
C ILE A 235 -1.50 6.30 16.53
N HIS A 236 -2.46 5.43 16.85
CA HIS A 236 -2.60 4.88 18.18
C HIS A 236 -1.44 3.95 18.57
N LEU A 237 -1.03 3.05 17.67
CA LEU A 237 0.05 2.10 17.92
C LEU A 237 1.40 2.80 18.03
N LEU A 238 1.68 3.81 17.20
CA LEU A 238 2.91 4.62 17.32
C LEU A 238 2.99 5.34 18.67
N ASP A 239 1.89 5.91 19.15
CA ASP A 239 1.82 6.53 20.48
C ASP A 239 1.98 5.49 21.62
N GLU A 240 1.40 4.30 21.47
CA GLU A 240 1.52 3.21 22.45
C GLU A 240 2.97 2.68 22.54
N ILE A 241 3.59 2.41 21.39
CA ILE A 241 5.00 2.00 21.25
C ILE A 241 5.93 3.00 21.92
N GLU A 242 5.69 4.30 21.68
CA GLU A 242 6.49 5.35 22.29
C GLU A 242 6.29 5.43 23.80
N ARG A 243 5.04 5.39 24.29
CA ARG A 243 4.72 5.42 25.72
C ARG A 243 5.32 4.25 26.50
N ARG A 244 5.46 3.09 25.86
CA ARG A 244 6.09 1.90 26.43
C ARG A 244 7.62 1.88 26.28
N GLY A 245 8.19 2.83 25.54
CA GLY A 245 9.63 2.92 25.35
C GLY A 245 10.20 1.81 24.45
N LEU A 246 9.38 1.18 23.61
CA LEU A 246 9.82 0.07 22.75
C LEU A 246 10.80 0.51 21.66
N HIS A 247 10.79 1.79 21.29
CA HIS A 247 11.77 2.41 20.38
C HIS A 247 13.24 2.32 20.86
N ASN A 248 13.47 1.94 22.11
CA ASN A 248 14.83 1.69 22.63
C ASN A 248 15.32 0.26 22.33
N HIS A 249 14.43 -0.62 21.87
CA HIS A 249 14.69 -2.03 21.63
C HIS A 249 14.40 -2.45 20.18
N MET A 250 13.65 -1.64 19.43
CA MET A 250 13.43 -1.81 17.98
C MET A 250 13.51 -0.47 17.25
N LYS A 251 13.85 -0.52 15.96
CA LYS A 251 13.79 0.66 15.10
C LYS A 251 12.42 0.75 14.46
N CYS A 252 11.69 1.81 14.79
CA CYS A 252 10.43 2.15 14.16
C CYS A 252 10.29 3.68 14.11
N PRO A 253 9.56 4.25 13.14
CA PRO A 253 9.25 5.66 13.18
C PRO A 253 8.48 6.03 14.45
N LYS A 254 8.72 7.23 15.00
CA LYS A 254 7.89 7.80 16.07
C LYS A 254 6.79 8.65 15.47
N LEU A 255 5.68 8.82 16.20
CA LEU A 255 4.69 9.84 15.87
C LEU A 255 5.24 11.21 16.30
N GLU A 256 5.55 12.09 15.36
CA GLU A 256 6.17 13.40 15.63
C GLU A 256 5.16 14.55 15.67
N GLY A 257 3.97 14.36 15.09
CA GLY A 257 2.93 15.38 15.11
C GLY A 257 1.73 15.04 14.24
N LEU A 258 0.68 15.85 14.37
CA LEU A 258 -0.53 15.78 13.55
C LEU A 258 -0.63 17.04 12.68
N VAL A 259 -1.14 16.92 11.45
CA VAL A 259 -1.16 18.02 10.48
C VAL A 259 -2.58 18.39 10.09
N THR A 260 -2.86 19.69 10.04
CA THR A 260 -4.19 20.24 9.72
C THR A 260 -4.12 21.21 8.56
N MET A 261 -5.14 21.19 7.70
CA MET A 261 -5.27 22.13 6.60
C MET A 261 -5.88 23.46 7.08
N SER A 262 -7.10 23.43 7.61
CA SER A 262 -7.86 24.66 7.93
C SER A 262 -7.81 25.10 9.41
N GLY A 263 -6.92 24.50 10.21
CA GLY A 263 -6.81 24.75 11.65
C GLY A 263 -7.90 24.06 12.49
N GLY A 264 -7.65 23.95 13.80
CA GLY A 264 -8.49 23.20 14.75
C GLY A 264 -8.03 21.75 14.94
N GLN A 265 -8.51 21.08 16.00
CA GLN A 265 -8.03 19.75 16.40
C GLN A 265 -9.07 18.64 16.19
N SER A 266 -9.98 18.78 15.23
CA SER A 266 -11.04 17.79 14.97
C SER A 266 -10.81 16.94 13.72
N LYS A 267 -9.96 17.42 12.79
CA LYS A 267 -9.60 16.74 11.56
C LYS A 267 -8.10 16.82 11.32
N ILE A 268 -7.57 15.83 10.63
CA ILE A 268 -6.19 15.83 10.16
C ILE A 268 -6.17 15.52 8.66
N MET A 269 -5.17 16.05 7.96
CA MET A 269 -4.85 15.67 6.57
C MET A 269 -3.66 14.71 6.49
N ALA A 270 -2.83 14.69 7.53
CA ALA A 270 -1.63 13.88 7.61
C ALA A 270 -1.17 13.79 9.06
N PHE A 271 -0.21 12.90 9.31
CA PHE A 271 0.58 12.88 10.52
C PHE A 271 2.06 12.76 10.16
N LEU A 272 2.91 13.22 11.07
CA LEU A 272 4.36 13.27 10.87
C LEU A 272 5.00 12.08 11.56
N GLN A 273 5.92 11.43 10.86
CA GLN A 273 6.75 10.35 11.36
C GLN A 273 8.23 10.76 11.35
N THR A 274 9.04 10.09 12.17
CA THR A 274 10.50 10.19 12.09
C THR A 274 10.96 9.93 10.65
N HIS A 275 11.75 10.84 10.09
CA HIS A 275 12.34 10.66 8.77
C HIS A 275 13.53 9.69 8.86
N ILE A 276 13.43 8.55 8.18
CA ILE A 276 14.54 7.60 8.00
C ILE A 276 15.37 8.10 6.81
N PRO A 277 16.68 8.39 6.97
CA PRO A 277 17.52 8.82 5.85
C PRO A 277 17.83 7.67 4.89
N ASP A 278 17.57 7.90 3.60
CA ASP A 278 17.87 7.01 2.48
C ASP A 278 17.50 5.53 2.73
N PRO A 279 16.25 5.24 3.15
CA PRO A 279 15.85 3.89 3.49
C PRO A 279 15.64 3.07 2.21
N ILE A 280 16.07 1.81 2.24
CA ILE A 280 15.90 0.87 1.14
C ILE A 280 14.88 -0.20 1.56
N PRO A 281 13.84 -0.50 0.76
CA PRO A 281 12.89 -1.57 1.08
C PRO A 281 13.59 -2.91 1.27
N LEU A 282 13.16 -3.69 2.27
CA LEU A 282 13.71 -5.03 2.52
C LEU A 282 13.48 -5.96 1.33
N THR A 283 12.39 -5.77 0.58
CA THR A 283 12.08 -6.54 -0.64
C THR A 283 13.20 -6.49 -1.67
N THR A 284 13.92 -5.37 -1.81
CA THR A 284 15.08 -5.28 -2.73
C THR A 284 16.35 -5.91 -2.16
N LYS A 285 16.28 -6.52 -0.99
CA LYS A 285 17.38 -7.21 -0.30
C LYS A 285 17.16 -8.72 -0.22
N LEU A 286 16.01 -9.22 -0.68
CA LEU A 286 15.70 -10.63 -0.80
C LEU A 286 16.38 -11.21 -2.04
N ASP A 287 17.71 -11.15 -2.06
CA ASP A 287 18.54 -11.50 -3.22
C ASP A 287 19.79 -12.26 -2.74
N ALA A 288 20.17 -13.31 -3.48
CA ALA A 288 21.31 -14.16 -3.17
C ALA A 288 22.66 -13.42 -3.24
N ASP A 289 22.74 -12.33 -4.03
CA ASP A 289 23.93 -11.46 -4.12
C ASP A 289 24.12 -10.60 -2.87
N VAL A 290 23.09 -10.46 -2.02
CA VAL A 290 23.22 -9.79 -0.73
C VAL A 290 23.95 -10.72 0.25
N PRO A 291 24.97 -10.23 0.98
CA PRO A 291 25.72 -11.04 1.93
C PRO A 291 24.83 -11.79 2.92
N GLN A 292 25.06 -13.10 3.04
CA GLN A 292 24.27 -14.00 3.89
C GLN A 292 24.23 -13.52 5.35
N ASP A 293 25.34 -13.03 5.88
CA ASP A 293 25.42 -12.54 7.26
C ASP A 293 24.51 -11.34 7.53
N LEU A 294 24.29 -10.47 6.53
CA LEU A 294 23.32 -9.39 6.63
C LEU A 294 21.89 -9.90 6.57
N ARG A 295 21.61 -10.85 5.66
CA ARG A 295 20.28 -11.45 5.54
C ARG A 295 19.87 -12.22 6.79
N ASP A 296 20.78 -13.02 7.35
CA ASP A 296 20.57 -13.74 8.61
C ASP A 296 20.32 -12.75 9.76
N ARG A 297 21.08 -11.65 9.83
CA ARG A 297 20.83 -10.59 10.82
C ARG A 297 19.43 -9.99 10.69
N TRP A 298 18.98 -9.67 9.47
CA TRP A 298 17.65 -9.11 9.27
C TRP A 298 16.53 -10.11 9.57
N ALA A 299 16.76 -11.41 9.34
CA ALA A 299 15.82 -12.45 9.74
C ALA A 299 15.65 -12.45 11.27
N ASP A 300 16.78 -12.52 12.00
CA ASP A 300 16.79 -12.46 13.47
C ASP A 300 16.16 -11.16 14.02
N GLU A 301 16.48 -10.02 13.39
CA GLU A 301 15.91 -8.71 13.78
C GLU A 301 14.39 -8.68 13.53
N SER A 302 13.90 -9.25 12.42
CA SER A 302 12.47 -9.30 12.10
C SER A 302 11.68 -10.14 13.11
N GLU A 303 12.22 -11.29 13.52
CA GLU A 303 11.66 -12.13 14.57
C GLU A 303 11.64 -11.42 15.92
N THR A 304 12.77 -10.81 16.30
CA THR A 304 12.92 -10.06 17.55
C THR A 304 11.90 -8.91 17.65
N VAL A 305 11.69 -8.17 16.56
CA VAL A 305 10.70 -7.08 16.51
C VAL A 305 9.29 -7.61 16.75
N LYS A 306 8.91 -8.70 16.07
CA LYS A 306 7.58 -9.31 16.22
C LYS A 306 7.37 -9.83 17.64
N GLU A 307 8.34 -10.53 18.20
CA GLU A 307 8.28 -11.03 19.58
C GLU A 307 8.10 -9.88 20.57
N LEU A 308 8.89 -8.81 20.43
CA LEU A 308 8.79 -7.62 21.28
C LEU A 308 7.39 -6.99 21.23
N LEU A 309 6.78 -6.90 20.05
CA LEU A 309 5.41 -6.40 19.89
C LEU A 309 4.41 -7.30 20.62
N HIS A 310 4.47 -8.61 20.40
CA HIS A 310 3.55 -9.59 20.99
C HIS A 310 3.67 -9.72 22.50
N GLU A 311 4.89 -9.70 23.05
CA GLU A 311 5.13 -9.66 24.49
C GLU A 311 4.49 -8.43 25.16
N ASN A 312 4.33 -7.36 24.40
CA ASN A 312 3.63 -6.14 24.81
C ASN A 312 2.14 -6.16 24.41
N GLY A 313 1.59 -7.26 23.93
CA GLY A 313 0.19 -7.34 23.51
C GLY A 313 -0.16 -6.39 22.36
N ILE A 314 0.82 -6.06 21.51
CA ILE A 314 0.64 -5.31 20.28
C ILE A 314 0.67 -6.31 19.13
N VAL A 315 -0.47 -6.46 18.44
CA VAL A 315 -0.53 -7.16 17.16
C VAL A 315 -0.17 -6.17 16.07
N TRP A 316 0.73 -6.53 15.16
CA TRP A 316 1.13 -5.71 14.02
C TRP A 316 -0.01 -5.66 12.98
N GLY A 317 -0.42 -6.81 12.47
CA GLY A 317 -1.61 -6.98 11.63
C GLY A 317 -1.38 -6.77 10.13
N ASP A 318 -0.14 -6.61 9.67
CA ASP A 318 0.22 -6.59 8.25
C ASP A 318 1.69 -7.01 8.05
N ALA A 319 2.04 -8.19 8.56
CA ALA A 319 3.41 -8.70 8.48
C ALA A 319 3.79 -9.08 7.04
N LYS A 320 4.68 -8.27 6.43
CA LYS A 320 5.23 -8.47 5.08
C LYS A 320 6.56 -7.74 4.92
N ALA A 321 7.37 -8.17 3.96
CA ALA A 321 8.67 -7.58 3.69
C ALA A 321 8.58 -6.10 3.26
N ASP A 322 7.50 -5.67 2.60
CA ASP A 322 7.26 -4.27 2.20
C ASP A 322 7.19 -3.30 3.38
N ASN A 323 6.80 -3.81 4.55
CA ASN A 323 6.71 -3.01 5.77
C ASN A 323 8.02 -3.01 6.57
N PHE A 324 9.12 -3.49 5.98
CA PHE A 324 10.47 -3.34 6.52
C PHE A 324 11.37 -2.52 5.59
N MET A 325 12.18 -1.66 6.20
CA MET A 325 13.19 -0.85 5.51
C MET A 325 14.55 -1.10 6.13
N VAL A 326 15.61 -1.05 5.33
CA VAL A 326 16.99 -1.12 5.77
C VAL A 326 17.59 0.28 5.65
N ASP A 327 18.13 0.80 6.74
CA ASP A 327 18.79 2.12 6.73
C ASP A 327 20.25 2.07 6.28
N THR A 328 20.91 3.23 6.23
CA THR A 328 22.31 3.37 5.81
C THR A 328 23.33 2.66 6.71
N ASN A 329 22.95 2.26 7.92
CA ASN A 329 23.78 1.44 8.82
C ASN A 329 23.44 -0.05 8.72
N ASN A 330 22.63 -0.43 7.74
CA ASN A 330 22.03 -1.74 7.55
C ASN A 330 21.05 -2.14 8.66
N ASP A 331 20.59 -1.25 9.54
CA ASP A 331 19.65 -1.62 10.60
C ASP A 331 18.23 -1.78 10.03
N LEU A 332 17.51 -2.79 10.50
CA LEU A 332 16.13 -3.07 10.08
C LEU A 332 15.13 -2.17 10.82
N TRP A 333 14.31 -1.45 10.06
CA TRP A 333 13.20 -0.63 10.54
C TRP A 333 11.87 -1.27 10.19
N ILE A 334 11.02 -1.48 11.20
CA ILE A 334 9.61 -1.79 10.98
C ILE A 334 8.85 -0.49 10.72
N ILE A 335 8.07 -0.46 9.64
CA ILE A 335 7.18 0.62 9.28
C ILE A 335 5.74 0.10 9.15
N ASP A 336 4.79 1.02 9.00
CA ASP A 336 3.36 0.76 8.82
C ASP A 336 2.68 -0.08 9.92
N PHE A 337 1.91 0.61 10.78
CA PHE A 337 1.08 -0.01 11.81
C PHE A 337 -0.42 0.18 11.53
N GLY A 338 -0.79 0.44 10.28
CA GLY A 338 -2.18 0.65 9.88
C GLY A 338 -3.02 -0.62 10.02
N GLY A 339 -2.41 -1.78 9.85
CA GLY A 339 -3.12 -3.05 9.69
C GLY A 339 -3.80 -3.10 8.32
N SER A 340 -3.66 -4.21 7.63
CA SER A 340 -4.30 -4.43 6.34
C SER A 340 -4.38 -5.93 6.06
N TYR A 341 -4.89 -6.32 4.90
CA TYR A 341 -4.76 -7.69 4.43
C TYR A 341 -4.00 -7.67 3.13
N THR A 342 -2.89 -8.39 3.08
CA THR A 342 -2.11 -8.57 1.87
C THR A 342 -2.18 -10.05 1.49
N GLU A 343 -2.83 -10.34 0.36
CA GLU A 343 -2.92 -11.71 -0.17
C GLU A 343 -1.51 -12.29 -0.39
N GLY A 344 -1.36 -13.60 -0.12
CA GLY A 344 -0.09 -14.32 -0.26
C GLY A 344 0.84 -14.24 0.95
N TRP A 345 0.71 -13.24 1.83
CA TRP A 345 1.54 -13.12 3.04
C TRP A 345 0.93 -13.80 4.24
N VAL A 346 -0.36 -13.58 4.49
CA VAL A 346 -1.07 -14.16 5.64
C VAL A 346 -2.36 -14.81 5.16
N ASP A 347 -2.74 -15.93 5.79
CA ASP A 347 -4.02 -16.58 5.52
C ASP A 347 -5.18 -15.63 5.91
N PRO A 348 -6.25 -15.52 5.10
CA PRO A 348 -7.36 -14.61 5.38
C PRO A 348 -7.94 -14.72 6.80
N GLU A 349 -7.94 -15.92 7.36
CA GLU A 349 -8.46 -16.22 8.70
C GLU A 349 -7.55 -15.71 9.83
N LEU A 350 -6.27 -15.47 9.54
CA LEU A 350 -5.26 -15.00 10.48
C LEU A 350 -4.99 -13.49 10.40
N LYS A 351 -5.74 -12.77 9.57
CA LYS A 351 -5.62 -11.31 9.44
C LYS A 351 -5.78 -10.60 10.79
N ASP A 352 -4.93 -9.62 11.05
CA ASP A 352 -4.95 -8.80 12.27
C ASP A 352 -4.83 -9.63 13.57
N THR A 353 -4.11 -10.77 13.52
CA THR A 353 -3.83 -11.66 14.66
C THR A 353 -2.33 -11.84 14.91
N ALA A 354 -1.96 -12.27 16.12
CA ALA A 354 -0.57 -12.58 16.44
C ALA A 354 -0.06 -13.77 15.63
N GLU A 355 -0.91 -14.78 15.42
CA GLU A 355 -0.62 -15.93 14.58
C GLU A 355 -0.39 -15.55 13.11
N GLY A 356 -1.10 -14.53 12.62
CA GLY A 356 -0.87 -13.95 11.30
C GLY A 356 0.46 -13.22 11.20
N ASP A 357 0.86 -12.49 12.25
CA ASP A 357 2.19 -11.88 12.32
C ASP A 357 3.30 -12.93 12.33
N ASP A 358 3.11 -14.03 13.07
CA ASP A 358 4.04 -15.17 13.08
C ASP A 358 4.24 -15.74 11.68
N GLN A 359 3.14 -16.02 10.97
CA GLN A 359 3.17 -16.57 9.61
C GLN A 359 3.87 -15.60 8.62
N GLY A 360 3.55 -14.31 8.70
CA GLY A 360 4.17 -13.31 7.82
C GLY A 360 5.67 -13.18 8.06
N VAL A 361 6.10 -13.13 9.33
CA VAL A 361 7.53 -13.02 9.69
C VAL A 361 8.30 -14.30 9.36
N GLU A 362 7.71 -15.48 9.55
CA GLU A 362 8.33 -16.75 9.12
C GLU A 362 8.62 -16.75 7.61
N LYS A 363 7.69 -16.26 6.78
CA LYS A 363 7.92 -16.11 5.33
C LYS A 363 9.07 -15.14 5.02
N ILE A 364 9.15 -14.02 5.74
CA ILE A 364 10.23 -13.04 5.57
C ILE A 364 11.58 -13.66 5.94
N ALA A 365 11.68 -14.33 7.10
CA ALA A 365 12.90 -14.98 7.57
C ALA A 365 13.36 -16.07 6.58
N ASN A 366 12.44 -16.90 6.09
CA ASN A 366 12.74 -17.92 5.09
C ASN A 366 13.25 -17.32 3.77
N ALA A 367 12.62 -16.24 3.28
CA ALA A 367 13.07 -15.49 2.10
C ALA A 367 14.43 -14.84 2.30
N LEU A 368 14.75 -14.40 3.52
CA LEU A 368 16.06 -13.88 3.84
C LEU A 368 17.11 -14.99 3.94
N HIS A 369 16.82 -16.14 4.53
CA HIS A 369 17.81 -17.23 4.62
C HIS A 369 18.12 -17.86 3.27
N ASP A 370 17.09 -18.13 2.46
CA ASP A 370 17.21 -18.73 1.13
C ASP A 370 16.31 -17.97 0.13
N PRO A 371 16.81 -16.86 -0.44
CA PRO A 371 16.05 -16.07 -1.40
C PRO A 371 15.77 -16.83 -2.70
N VAL A 372 16.61 -17.80 -3.08
CA VAL A 372 16.42 -18.58 -4.32
C VAL A 372 15.23 -19.53 -4.18
N ALA A 373 15.05 -20.13 -3.01
CA ALA A 373 13.94 -21.07 -2.79
C ALA A 373 12.62 -20.40 -2.43
N ASN A 374 12.65 -19.18 -1.90
CA ASN A 374 11.50 -18.56 -1.23
C ASN A 374 11.10 -17.18 -1.80
N VAL A 375 11.80 -16.68 -2.81
CA VAL A 375 11.38 -15.52 -3.60
C VAL A 375 10.96 -16.01 -4.97
N TRP A 376 9.82 -15.53 -5.46
CA TRP A 376 9.37 -15.84 -6.81
C TRP A 376 10.30 -15.14 -7.81
N ASP A 377 11.02 -15.92 -8.59
CA ASP A 377 11.76 -15.45 -9.76
C ASP A 377 10.89 -15.70 -11.01
N PRO A 378 10.43 -14.64 -11.71
CA PRO A 378 9.62 -14.80 -12.92
C PRO A 378 10.37 -15.51 -14.05
N ASP A 379 11.71 -15.57 -14.02
CA ASP A 379 12.53 -16.28 -15.02
C ASP A 379 12.67 -17.78 -14.72
N THR A 380 12.24 -18.25 -13.55
CA THR A 380 12.25 -19.67 -13.19
C THR A 380 10.84 -20.19 -12.92
N GLU A 381 10.19 -20.72 -13.95
CA GLU A 381 9.05 -21.59 -13.80
C GLU A 381 9.43 -22.81 -12.92
N LYS A 382 9.08 -22.75 -11.62
CA LYS A 382 9.07 -23.74 -10.50
C LYS A 382 9.80 -23.13 -9.29
N SER A 383 9.22 -22.98 -8.10
CA SER A 383 8.27 -23.86 -7.43
C SER A 383 7.54 -23.13 -6.29
N PHE A 384 6.21 -23.20 -6.29
CA PHE A 384 5.46 -23.38 -5.05
C PHE A 384 5.00 -24.83 -5.02
N GLY A 385 5.47 -25.58 -4.02
CA GLY A 385 5.19 -27.00 -3.91
C GLY A 385 5.88 -27.65 -2.72
N GLY A 386 5.76 -27.05 -1.53
CA GLY A 386 6.03 -27.77 -0.29
C GLY A 386 4.97 -28.86 -0.12
N ASN A 387 5.30 -30.10 -0.47
CA ASN A 387 4.52 -31.26 -0.06
C ASN A 387 5.40 -32.20 0.75
N SER A 388 5.41 -31.94 2.06
CA SER A 388 5.75 -32.91 3.09
C SER A 388 4.76 -34.07 2.99
N ASN A 389 5.10 -35.12 2.26
CA ASN A 389 4.52 -36.44 2.45
C ASN A 389 5.50 -37.51 2.02
N SER A 390 6.16 -38.08 3.03
CA SER A 390 6.78 -39.39 2.96
C SER A 390 5.71 -40.46 2.78
N ASP A 391 5.65 -41.04 1.59
CA ASP A 391 5.07 -42.37 1.34
C ASP A 391 5.91 -42.96 0.19
N GLY A 392 6.60 -44.09 0.34
CA GLY A 392 6.01 -45.39 0.61
C GLY A 392 6.32 -46.29 -0.60
N GLY A 393 7.53 -46.82 -0.67
CA GLY A 393 7.97 -47.74 -1.73
C GLY A 393 8.79 -48.90 -1.17
N LYS A 394 8.15 -50.06 -1.04
CA LYS A 394 8.76 -51.39 -0.84
C LYS A 394 9.59 -51.72 -2.10
N GLU A 395 10.75 -52.36 -2.06
CA GLU A 395 11.10 -53.77 -1.75
C GLU A 395 12.65 -53.78 -1.60
N ASP A 396 13.33 -54.54 -0.74
CA ASP A 396 13.52 -56.00 -0.81
C ASP A 396 14.28 -56.54 0.44
N GLU A 397 14.20 -57.85 0.62
CA GLU A 397 14.61 -58.70 1.73
C GLU A 397 16.06 -58.54 2.27
N SER A 398 16.24 -58.66 3.60
CA SER A 398 16.89 -59.83 4.24
C SER A 398 17.32 -59.62 5.70
N HIS A 399 17.02 -60.63 6.51
CA HIS A 399 17.73 -61.11 7.71
C HIS A 399 18.00 -60.23 8.95
N SER A 400 17.23 -60.57 10.00
CA SER A 400 17.71 -61.12 11.29
C SER A 400 17.66 -60.25 12.56
N ALA A 401 17.11 -60.89 13.61
CA ALA A 401 17.29 -60.69 15.06
C ALA A 401 16.92 -59.30 15.64
N GLY A 402 16.07 -59.13 16.66
CA GLY A 402 15.56 -60.02 17.68
C GLY A 402 15.63 -59.32 19.05
N ARG A 403 14.49 -59.00 19.68
CA ARG A 403 14.20 -58.83 21.14
C ARG A 403 12.94 -57.94 21.31
N LYS A 404 11.76 -58.47 21.68
CA LYS A 404 11.21 -58.64 23.06
C LYS A 404 11.50 -57.42 23.95
N ARG A 405 10.51 -56.67 24.50
CA ARG A 405 9.45 -57.03 25.49
C ARG A 405 8.35 -55.92 25.49
N LYS A 406 7.04 -56.21 25.44
CA LYS A 406 6.04 -56.49 26.54
C LYS A 406 5.70 -55.24 27.41
N ALA A 407 4.54 -54.59 27.19
CA ALA A 407 3.25 -54.66 27.95
C ALA A 407 3.31 -53.98 29.36
N SER A 408 2.31 -53.30 29.93
CA SER A 408 0.83 -53.37 29.88
C SER A 408 0.19 -52.24 30.73
N GLU A 409 -0.98 -51.76 30.31
CA GLU A 409 -2.28 -51.49 31.02
C GLU A 409 -2.37 -50.84 32.43
N VAL A 410 -3.15 -49.75 32.61
CA VAL A 410 -4.53 -49.60 33.23
C VAL A 410 -4.51 -49.73 34.78
N SER A 411 -5.12 -48.93 35.67
CA SER A 411 -6.47 -48.29 35.85
C SER A 411 -6.39 -47.33 37.08
N VAL A 412 -7.05 -46.15 37.12
CA VAL A 412 -8.37 -45.76 37.70
C VAL A 412 -8.60 -46.03 39.21
N GLU A 413 -9.24 -45.03 39.85
CA GLU A 413 -10.04 -45.00 41.12
C GLU A 413 -9.28 -44.70 42.42
N ASP A 414 -9.79 -43.96 43.43
CA ASP A 414 -10.83 -42.94 43.60
C ASP A 414 -10.77 -42.51 45.10
N GLU A 415 -11.47 -41.42 45.47
CA GLU A 415 -11.95 -41.07 46.84
C GLU A 415 -10.92 -40.71 47.96
N GLU A 416 -11.18 -39.85 48.97
CA GLU A 416 -12.32 -39.03 49.40
C GLU A 416 -11.84 -38.02 50.50
N GLY A 417 -12.62 -36.94 50.69
CA GLY A 417 -12.89 -36.31 51.99
C GLY A 417 -11.88 -35.29 52.54
N GLY A 418 -12.24 -34.10 53.07
CA GLY A 418 -13.55 -33.52 53.37
C GLY A 418 -13.46 -32.53 54.55
N SER A 419 -14.46 -31.63 54.61
CA SER A 419 -14.89 -30.75 55.73
C SER A 419 -14.20 -29.36 55.86
N HIS A 420 -14.92 -28.27 55.52
CA HIS A 420 -15.87 -27.47 56.33
C HIS A 420 -15.18 -26.32 57.11
N SER A 421 -15.61 -25.06 57.08
CA SER A 421 -16.92 -24.57 57.55
C SER A 421 -17.08 -23.05 57.35
N LYS A 422 -18.26 -22.61 56.85
CA LYS A 422 -19.18 -21.50 57.28
C LYS A 422 -18.59 -20.13 57.72
N ARG A 423 -19.20 -18.95 57.54
CA ARG A 423 -20.61 -18.52 57.34
C ARG A 423 -20.66 -16.98 57.18
N GLY A 424 -21.60 -16.48 56.37
CA GLY A 424 -22.50 -15.35 56.72
C GLY A 424 -22.30 -14.05 55.92
N ARG A 425 -23.15 -13.71 54.92
CA ARG A 425 -24.45 -12.97 55.00
C ARG A 425 -24.41 -11.66 55.82
N GLN A 426 -24.47 -10.51 55.14
CA GLN A 426 -25.66 -9.63 55.07
C GLN A 426 -25.42 -8.38 54.18
N SER A 427 -26.56 -7.92 53.67
CA SER A 427 -26.88 -6.78 52.80
C SER A 427 -26.94 -5.43 53.54
N GLU A 428 -26.67 -4.31 52.85
CA GLU A 428 -27.61 -3.19 52.58
C GLU A 428 -26.93 -1.83 52.25
N GLN A 429 -27.47 -1.21 51.18
CA GLN A 429 -27.84 0.20 50.98
C GLN A 429 -26.87 1.39 51.23
N ALA A 430 -26.66 2.13 50.12
CA ALA A 430 -26.91 3.57 49.90
C ALA A 430 -26.46 4.62 50.93
N ARG A 431 -25.62 5.59 50.50
CA ARG A 431 -26.04 6.98 50.21
C ARG A 431 -24.87 7.88 49.80
N ALA A 432 -25.25 8.84 48.95
CA ALA A 432 -24.65 10.12 48.61
C ALA A 432 -23.59 10.73 49.54
N GLY A 433 -22.60 11.33 48.89
CA GLY A 433 -21.70 12.37 49.36
C GLY A 433 -21.06 13.02 48.15
#